data_AF-A0A084G044-F1
#
_entry.id   AF-A0A084G044-F1
#
_cell.length_a   1.000
_cell.length_b   1.000
_cell.length_c   1.000
_cell.angle_alpha   90.00
_cell.angle_beta   90.00
_cell.angle_gamma   90.00
#
_symmetry.space_group_name_H-M   'P 1'
#
loop_
_entity.id
_entity.type
_entity.pdbx_description
1 polymer ?
#
loop_
_entity_poly.entity_id
_entity_poly.type
_entity_poly.pdbx_seq_one_letter_code
_entity_poly.pdbx_strand_id
1 'polypeptide(L)'
;MDSHITSGGPPPRPIPTVGAARHIAQQLYRIAQRAGQQASPSVASTTNPKGVANKIKIVCISDTHNYKPELPNGDLLLHGGDLTENGTFRELQAQLDWLKSLPHKHKVVIGGNHDDLLDTDFITAHPEKEMGSYDKTPGRTKADLDWGDIVYLQSSVTTLQIEAGSDEKEVPQTRSLKIYGNPGTVRCGPFGFSIEPEVAKYYWEDRIPADTDIVLCHSPPRYHLDNGYGCSSLLEEIWRVRPPLMVFGHAHADHGEGIMKFDAVQYWYEKVMTSGSWASLAMLTIHVILSRARGLFASRRPLPRGQATHLVNAAMKSGNTWFNVIEVDF
;
A
#
# COMPACT_ATOMS: atom_id res chain seq x y z
N MET A 1 -23.64 -20.40 -29.90
CA MET A 1 -24.56 -19.39 -29.33
C MET A 1 -23.87 -18.88 -28.10
N ASP A 2 -23.02 -17.87 -28.32
CA ASP A 2 -22.14 -17.29 -27.32
C ASP A 2 -22.92 -16.26 -26.49
N SER A 3 -23.05 -16.51 -25.19
CA SER A 3 -23.59 -15.53 -24.25
C SER A 3 -22.43 -14.96 -23.44
N HIS A 4 -21.79 -13.92 -23.99
CA HIS A 4 -20.98 -12.99 -23.22
C HIS A 4 -21.90 -12.20 -22.28
N ILE A 5 -21.97 -12.63 -21.02
CA ILE A 5 -22.53 -11.80 -19.95
C ILE A 5 -21.44 -10.79 -19.58
N THR A 6 -21.51 -9.60 -20.18
CA THR A 6 -20.76 -8.45 -19.70
C THR A 6 -21.30 -8.07 -18.34
N SER A 7 -20.53 -8.34 -17.28
CA SER A 7 -20.75 -7.82 -15.92
C SER A 7 -20.51 -6.31 -15.92
N GLY A 8 -21.46 -5.56 -16.47
CA GLY A 8 -21.51 -4.12 -16.36
C GLY A 8 -21.91 -3.75 -14.94
N GLY A 9 -20.92 -3.62 -14.06
CA GLY A 9 -21.11 -2.86 -12.83
C GLY A 9 -21.67 -1.47 -13.16
N PRO A 10 -22.34 -0.81 -12.22
CA PRO A 10 -22.87 0.54 -12.46
C PRO A 10 -21.73 1.42 -13.00
N PRO A 11 -21.97 2.24 -14.03
CA PRO A 11 -20.94 3.12 -14.56
C PRO A 11 -20.33 3.91 -13.39
N PRO A 12 -19.00 4.06 -13.34
CA PRO A 12 -18.39 4.87 -12.29
C PRO A 12 -19.12 6.20 -12.26
N ARG A 13 -19.65 6.57 -11.08
CA ARG A 13 -20.27 7.88 -10.89
C ARG A 13 -19.30 8.90 -11.49
N PRO A 14 -19.76 9.79 -12.40
CA PRO A 14 -18.87 10.77 -13.00
C PRO A 14 -18.10 11.45 -11.89
N ILE A 15 -16.77 11.38 -11.96
CA ILE A 15 -15.89 12.03 -11.01
C ILE A 15 -16.41 13.48 -10.93
N PRO A 16 -16.89 13.94 -9.75
CA PRO A 16 -17.35 15.30 -9.62
C PRO A 16 -16.27 16.19 -10.19
N THR A 17 -16.60 17.07 -11.15
CA THR A 17 -15.63 17.97 -11.75
C THR A 17 -14.79 18.53 -10.61
N VAL A 18 -13.49 18.21 -10.63
CA VAL A 18 -12.60 18.53 -9.51
C VAL A 18 -12.69 20.04 -9.35
N GLY A 19 -13.41 20.50 -8.30
CA GLY A 19 -13.74 21.91 -8.15
C GLY A 19 -12.47 22.74 -8.27
N ALA A 20 -12.54 23.92 -8.88
CA ALA A 20 -11.37 24.71 -9.30
C ALA A 20 -10.28 24.79 -8.20
N ALA A 21 -10.68 24.96 -6.94
CA ALA A 21 -9.75 24.98 -5.80
C ALA A 21 -8.95 23.68 -5.63
N ARG A 22 -9.58 22.50 -5.76
CA ARG A 22 -8.91 21.19 -5.69
C ARG A 22 -7.94 21.01 -6.86
N HIS A 23 -8.33 21.44 -8.07
CA HIS A 23 -7.45 21.36 -9.23
C HIS A 23 -6.19 22.22 -9.03
N ILE A 24 -6.35 23.45 -8.56
CA ILE A 24 -5.21 24.34 -8.25
C ILE A 24 -4.34 23.73 -7.15
N ALA A 25 -4.94 23.18 -6.09
CA ALA A 25 -4.21 22.52 -5.02
C ALA A 25 -3.34 21.36 -5.51
N GLN A 26 -3.85 20.51 -6.39
CA GLN A 26 -3.07 19.43 -7.01
C GLN A 26 -1.84 19.97 -7.76
N GLN A 27 -1.97 21.07 -8.50
CA GLN A 27 -0.84 21.68 -9.19
C GLN A 27 0.18 22.27 -8.21
N LEU A 28 -0.27 23.01 -7.19
CA LEU A 28 0.60 23.57 -6.15
C LEU A 28 1.35 22.48 -5.38
N TYR A 29 0.66 21.38 -5.07
CA TYR A 29 1.24 20.25 -4.36
C TYR A 29 2.30 19.53 -5.21
N ARG A 30 2.04 19.29 -6.50
CA ARG A 30 3.06 18.76 -7.44
C ARG A 30 4.30 19.67 -7.53
N ILE A 31 4.09 20.98 -7.57
CA ILE A 31 5.15 21.99 -7.55
C ILE A 31 5.98 21.86 -6.26
N ALA A 32 5.33 21.72 -5.11
CA ALA A 32 6.01 21.55 -3.82
C ALA A 32 6.81 20.23 -3.76
N GLN A 33 6.28 19.14 -4.30
CA GLN A 33 6.93 17.82 -4.31
C GLN A 33 8.15 17.78 -5.24
N ARG A 34 8.05 18.33 -6.46
CA ARG A 34 9.16 18.38 -7.44
C ARG A 34 10.39 19.13 -6.93
N ALA A 35 10.21 20.12 -6.05
CA ALA A 35 11.33 20.85 -5.46
C ALA A 35 12.19 19.98 -4.51
N GLY A 36 11.73 18.77 -4.14
CA GLY A 36 12.47 17.82 -3.30
C GLY A 36 12.81 16.48 -3.96
N GLN A 37 12.45 16.23 -5.23
CA GLN A 37 12.47 14.90 -5.87
C GLN A 37 13.64 14.62 -6.83
N GLN A 38 14.70 15.45 -6.89
CA GLN A 38 15.82 15.18 -7.81
C GLN A 38 16.78 14.04 -7.37
N ALA A 39 16.45 13.29 -6.33
CA ALA A 39 17.04 12.00 -6.05
C ALA A 39 15.94 11.11 -5.47
N SER A 40 15.83 9.86 -5.91
CA SER A 40 15.01 8.84 -5.24
C SER A 40 15.30 8.90 -3.75
N PRO A 41 14.35 9.30 -2.89
CA PRO A 41 14.66 9.50 -1.50
C PRO A 41 14.68 8.13 -0.83
N SER A 42 15.88 7.59 -0.62
CA SER A 42 16.08 6.60 0.43
C SER A 42 15.63 7.24 1.74
N VAL A 43 14.58 6.71 2.38
CA VAL A 43 14.23 7.09 3.75
C VAL A 43 15.40 6.60 4.61
N ALA A 44 16.27 7.52 5.03
CA ALA A 44 17.47 7.18 5.78
C ALA A 44 17.22 7.37 7.27
N SER A 45 17.51 6.33 8.04
CA SER A 45 17.75 6.42 9.47
C SER A 45 19.01 7.26 9.72
N THR A 46 18.88 8.32 10.52
CA THR A 46 20.03 9.12 10.94
C THR A 46 20.88 8.33 11.92
N THR A 47 21.99 7.73 11.47
CA THR A 47 23.32 7.72 12.12
C THR A 47 24.32 6.76 11.43
N ASN A 48 25.13 7.26 10.48
CA ASN A 48 26.58 6.98 10.45
C ASN A 48 27.31 7.81 9.37
N PRO A 49 28.25 8.71 9.71
CA PRO A 49 28.94 9.53 8.71
C PRO A 49 30.05 8.81 7.92
N LYS A 50 30.32 7.52 8.17
CA LYS A 50 31.35 6.74 7.46
C LYS A 50 30.99 5.24 7.47
N GLY A 51 30.52 4.70 6.35
CA GLY A 51 30.26 3.26 6.18
C GLY A 51 29.22 3.00 5.10
N VAL A 52 29.51 2.09 4.19
CA VAL A 52 28.70 1.72 3.01
C VAL A 52 27.29 1.27 3.46
N ALA A 53 26.26 1.64 2.70
CA ALA A 53 24.86 1.43 3.10
C ALA A 53 24.42 -0.03 2.90
N ASN A 54 24.30 -0.78 4.02
CA ASN A 54 23.63 -2.08 4.09
C ASN A 54 22.11 -1.91 3.97
N LYS A 55 21.63 -1.62 2.76
CA LYS A 55 20.20 -1.43 2.49
C LYS A 55 19.49 -2.76 2.32
N ILE A 56 18.22 -2.80 2.75
CA ILE A 56 17.32 -3.92 2.52
C ILE A 56 16.58 -3.69 1.20
N LYS A 57 16.58 -4.67 0.31
CA LYS A 57 15.84 -4.66 -0.95
C LYS A 57 14.46 -5.27 -0.75
N ILE A 58 13.42 -4.43 -0.83
CA ILE A 58 12.03 -4.84 -0.70
C ILE A 58 11.37 -4.82 -2.07
N VAL A 59 10.82 -5.96 -2.50
CA VAL A 59 10.00 -6.08 -3.69
C VAL A 59 8.54 -5.94 -3.28
N CYS A 60 7.82 -4.97 -3.86
CA CYS A 60 6.43 -4.67 -3.55
C CYS A 60 5.55 -4.95 -4.78
N ILE A 61 4.51 -5.76 -4.56
CA ILE A 61 3.47 -6.09 -5.54
C ILE A 61 2.09 -6.10 -4.85
N SER A 62 1.02 -6.01 -5.63
CA SER A 62 -0.36 -6.15 -5.18
C SER A 62 -1.26 -6.39 -6.40
N ASP A 63 -2.48 -6.86 -6.19
CA ASP A 63 -3.50 -6.97 -7.23
C ASP A 63 -3.04 -7.85 -8.41
N THR A 64 -2.42 -9.00 -8.07
CA THR A 64 -1.93 -9.95 -9.07
C THR A 64 -3.08 -10.65 -9.78
N HIS A 65 -4.24 -10.83 -9.15
CA HIS A 65 -5.43 -11.45 -9.76
C HIS A 65 -5.10 -12.70 -10.60
N ASN A 66 -4.51 -13.70 -9.95
CA ASN A 66 -4.03 -14.95 -10.55
C ASN A 66 -2.80 -14.84 -11.47
N TYR A 67 -2.35 -13.65 -11.84
CA TYR A 67 -1.11 -13.41 -12.58
C TYR A 67 0.13 -13.75 -11.74
N LYS A 68 1.20 -14.18 -12.41
CA LYS A 68 2.42 -14.71 -11.78
C LYS A 68 3.64 -14.13 -12.53
N PRO A 69 3.96 -12.85 -12.35
CA PRO A 69 5.09 -12.23 -13.04
C PRO A 69 6.43 -12.83 -12.61
N GLU A 70 7.43 -12.68 -13.47
CA GLU A 70 8.82 -12.78 -13.03
C GLU A 70 9.16 -11.53 -12.20
N LEU A 71 9.77 -11.74 -11.04
CA LEU A 71 10.14 -10.68 -10.11
C LEU A 71 11.65 -10.65 -9.91
N PRO A 72 12.24 -9.45 -9.69
CA PRO A 72 13.65 -9.35 -9.36
C PRO A 72 13.94 -9.99 -8.00
N ASN A 73 15.20 -10.30 -7.74
CA ASN A 73 15.63 -10.72 -6.41
C ASN A 73 15.49 -9.59 -5.39
N GLY A 74 15.11 -9.93 -4.17
CA GLY A 74 15.10 -9.04 -3.02
C GLY A 74 15.13 -9.83 -1.70
N ASP A 75 15.40 -9.13 -0.61
CA ASP A 75 15.49 -9.72 0.73
C ASP A 75 14.09 -9.99 1.32
N LEU A 76 13.12 -9.15 0.96
CA LEU A 76 11.73 -9.20 1.41
C LEU A 76 10.77 -8.95 0.24
N LEU A 77 9.77 -9.82 0.09
CA LEU A 77 8.62 -9.60 -0.79
C LEU A 77 7.39 -9.21 0.03
N LEU A 78 6.71 -8.14 -0.37
CA LEU A 78 5.42 -7.69 0.18
C LEU A 78 4.33 -7.81 -0.88
N HIS A 79 3.24 -8.53 -0.58
CA HIS A 79 2.04 -8.59 -1.42
C HIS A 79 0.86 -7.87 -0.75
N GLY A 80 0.39 -6.79 -1.37
CA GLY A 80 -0.64 -5.87 -0.85
C GLY A 80 -2.09 -6.32 -0.99
N GLY A 81 -2.37 -7.62 -1.11
CA GLY A 81 -3.74 -8.15 -1.32
C GLY A 81 -4.13 -8.32 -2.79
N ASP A 82 -5.33 -8.86 -3.01
CA ASP A 82 -5.89 -9.25 -4.31
C ASP A 82 -4.97 -10.21 -5.07
N LEU A 83 -4.64 -11.33 -4.41
CA LEU A 83 -3.87 -12.40 -5.02
C LEU A 83 -4.66 -13.07 -6.16
N THR A 84 -5.97 -13.11 -6.02
CA THR A 84 -6.86 -13.91 -6.85
C THR A 84 -7.92 -13.06 -7.55
N GLU A 85 -8.60 -13.66 -8.53
CA GLU A 85 -9.75 -13.01 -9.18
C GLU A 85 -11.06 -13.30 -8.41
N ASN A 86 -11.22 -14.51 -7.88
CA ASN A 86 -12.48 -14.96 -7.27
C ASN A 86 -12.33 -15.51 -5.85
N GLY A 87 -11.14 -15.46 -5.25
CA GLY A 87 -10.94 -15.84 -3.86
C GLY A 87 -11.07 -17.33 -3.58
N THR A 88 -11.01 -18.19 -4.60
CA THR A 88 -11.20 -19.62 -4.42
C THR A 88 -9.98 -20.30 -3.80
N PHE A 89 -10.18 -21.46 -3.16
CA PHE A 89 -9.09 -22.26 -2.60
C PHE A 89 -8.01 -22.57 -3.64
N ARG A 90 -8.40 -23.04 -4.84
CA ARG A 90 -7.45 -23.38 -5.91
C ARG A 90 -6.64 -22.16 -6.36
N GLU A 91 -7.29 -21.02 -6.55
CA GLU A 91 -6.59 -19.79 -6.98
C GLU A 91 -5.58 -19.34 -5.92
N LEU A 92 -6.01 -19.30 -4.65
CA LEU A 92 -5.14 -18.94 -3.53
C LEU A 92 -3.97 -19.93 -3.41
N GLN A 93 -4.23 -21.24 -3.44
CA GLN A 93 -3.15 -22.22 -3.38
C GLN A 93 -2.18 -22.08 -4.55
N ALA A 94 -2.67 -21.85 -5.77
CA ALA A 94 -1.81 -21.65 -6.94
C ALA A 94 -0.96 -20.37 -6.85
N GLN A 95 -1.46 -19.32 -6.20
CA GLN A 95 -0.71 -18.11 -5.89
C GLN A 95 0.34 -18.35 -4.80
N LEU A 96 -0.02 -19.05 -3.72
CA LEU A 96 0.92 -19.43 -2.66
C LEU A 96 2.05 -20.32 -3.20
N ASP A 97 1.75 -21.29 -4.06
CA ASP A 97 2.74 -22.15 -4.69
C ASP A 97 3.73 -21.34 -5.55
N TRP A 98 3.23 -20.36 -6.30
CA TRP A 98 4.08 -19.43 -7.03
C TRP A 98 4.94 -18.57 -6.11
N LEU A 99 4.35 -17.95 -5.08
CA LEU A 99 5.09 -17.13 -4.11
C LEU A 99 6.18 -17.96 -3.40
N LYS A 100 5.91 -19.21 -3.01
CA LYS A 100 6.89 -20.13 -2.41
C LYS A 100 8.06 -20.41 -3.34
N SER A 101 7.83 -20.47 -4.66
CA SER A 101 8.89 -20.70 -5.66
C SER A 101 9.85 -19.52 -5.85
N LEU A 102 9.47 -18.31 -5.41
CA LEU A 102 10.29 -17.12 -5.57
C LEU A 102 11.51 -17.12 -4.62
N PRO A 103 12.65 -16.52 -5.03
CA PRO A 103 13.92 -16.61 -4.31
C PRO A 103 14.00 -15.76 -3.04
N HIS A 104 13.01 -14.90 -2.78
CA HIS A 104 12.97 -14.01 -1.62
C HIS A 104 13.01 -14.79 -0.31
N LYS A 105 13.92 -14.46 0.61
CA LYS A 105 14.04 -15.15 1.91
C LYS A 105 12.80 -14.94 2.77
N HIS A 106 12.25 -13.74 2.75
CA HIS A 106 11.04 -13.39 3.48
C HIS A 106 9.90 -13.01 2.52
N LYS A 107 8.70 -13.51 2.78
CA LYS A 107 7.47 -13.13 2.06
C LYS A 107 6.39 -12.78 3.08
N VAL A 108 5.79 -11.59 2.95
CA VAL A 108 4.66 -11.15 3.78
C VAL A 108 3.50 -10.78 2.87
N VAL A 109 2.32 -11.30 3.20
CA VAL A 109 1.12 -11.21 2.36
C VAL A 109 -0.06 -10.78 3.23
N ILE A 110 -0.91 -9.91 2.69
CA ILE A 110 -2.27 -9.68 3.18
C ILE A 110 -3.27 -10.15 2.11
N GLY A 111 -4.54 -10.31 2.49
CA GLY A 111 -5.62 -10.45 1.51
C GLY A 111 -6.05 -9.09 0.95
N GLY A 112 -6.83 -9.12 -0.12
CA GLY A 112 -7.62 -7.98 -0.61
C GLY A 112 -9.08 -8.41 -0.83
N ASN A 113 -9.88 -7.51 -1.40
CA ASN A 113 -11.31 -7.77 -1.56
C ASN A 113 -11.64 -8.93 -2.51
N HIS A 114 -10.75 -9.32 -3.42
CA HIS A 114 -10.96 -10.48 -4.27
C HIS A 114 -10.58 -11.81 -3.60
N ASP A 115 -9.96 -11.80 -2.42
CA ASP A 115 -9.48 -13.01 -1.75
C ASP A 115 -10.52 -13.58 -0.76
N ASP A 116 -11.77 -13.73 -1.22
CA ASP A 116 -12.97 -14.06 -0.42
C ASP A 116 -12.73 -15.19 0.63
N LEU A 117 -12.10 -16.32 0.28
CA LEU A 117 -11.84 -17.42 1.24
C LEU A 117 -11.01 -17.01 2.46
N LEU A 118 -10.17 -15.96 2.33
CA LEU A 118 -9.39 -15.45 3.45
C LEU A 118 -10.24 -14.68 4.46
N ASP A 119 -11.42 -14.20 4.08
CA ASP A 119 -12.41 -13.57 4.95
C ASP A 119 -13.49 -14.58 5.37
N THR A 120 -13.20 -15.32 6.43
CA THR A 120 -14.10 -16.37 6.95
C THR A 120 -15.45 -15.82 7.41
N ASP A 121 -15.50 -14.59 7.93
CA ASP A 121 -16.74 -13.96 8.37
C ASP A 121 -17.62 -13.63 7.16
N PHE A 122 -17.02 -13.08 6.10
CA PHE A 122 -17.70 -12.83 4.83
C PHE A 122 -18.23 -14.12 4.19
N ILE A 123 -17.41 -15.16 4.08
CA ILE A 123 -17.84 -16.46 3.53
C ILE A 123 -19.00 -17.06 4.32
N THR A 124 -18.94 -16.99 5.65
CA THR A 124 -20.01 -17.50 6.52
C THR A 124 -21.32 -16.73 6.32
N ALA A 125 -21.24 -15.42 6.10
CA ALA A 125 -22.40 -14.57 5.83
C ALA A 125 -22.96 -14.74 4.41
N HIS A 126 -22.16 -15.27 3.48
CA HIS A 126 -22.46 -15.41 2.05
C HIS A 126 -22.26 -16.85 1.54
N PRO A 127 -22.99 -17.85 2.06
CA PRO A 127 -22.81 -19.26 1.67
C PRO A 127 -23.08 -19.50 0.17
N GLU A 128 -23.83 -18.62 -0.50
CA GLU A 128 -24.01 -18.65 -1.95
C GLU A 128 -22.69 -18.43 -2.71
N LYS A 129 -21.69 -17.77 -2.13
CA LYS A 129 -20.36 -17.60 -2.71
C LYS A 129 -19.52 -18.88 -2.61
N GLU A 130 -19.75 -19.72 -1.60
CA GLU A 130 -19.19 -21.08 -1.57
C GLU A 130 -19.86 -21.99 -2.60
N MET A 131 -21.18 -21.82 -2.80
CA MET A 131 -21.98 -22.69 -3.68
C MET A 131 -22.02 -22.23 -5.15
N GLY A 132 -21.71 -20.96 -5.42
CA GLY A 132 -21.91 -20.29 -6.70
C GLY A 132 -20.60 -19.88 -7.37
N SER A 133 -20.17 -20.68 -8.33
CA SER A 133 -19.19 -20.39 -9.40
C SER A 133 -17.75 -20.04 -8.97
N TYR A 134 -16.85 -21.04 -9.02
CA TYR A 134 -15.83 -21.19 -10.08
C TYR A 134 -14.76 -22.26 -9.72
N ASP A 135 -14.75 -22.81 -8.51
CA ASP A 135 -13.89 -23.95 -8.17
C ASP A 135 -14.66 -25.09 -7.48
N LYS A 136 -14.53 -26.30 -8.04
CA LYS A 136 -15.25 -27.52 -7.64
C LYS A 136 -14.48 -28.29 -6.57
N THR A 137 -14.07 -27.61 -5.49
CA THR A 137 -13.46 -28.30 -4.34
C THR A 137 -14.32 -28.07 -3.08
N PRO A 138 -15.51 -28.70 -2.96
CA PRO A 138 -16.32 -28.61 -1.76
C PRO A 138 -15.49 -28.99 -0.51
N GLY A 139 -15.59 -28.19 0.54
CA GLY A 139 -15.09 -28.55 1.87
C GLY A 139 -13.63 -28.19 2.17
N ARG A 140 -12.99 -27.30 1.41
CA ARG A 140 -11.71 -26.70 1.80
C ARG A 140 -11.88 -25.27 2.27
N THR A 141 -11.16 -24.93 3.33
CA THR A 141 -11.22 -23.65 4.04
C THR A 141 -9.87 -22.94 3.99
N LYS A 142 -9.82 -21.72 4.50
CA LYS A 142 -8.55 -20.99 4.75
C LYS A 142 -7.52 -21.82 5.54
N ALA A 143 -7.98 -22.67 6.46
CA ALA A 143 -7.10 -23.49 7.30
C ALA A 143 -6.39 -24.61 6.51
N ASP A 144 -6.90 -24.97 5.33
CA ASP A 144 -6.35 -26.02 4.47
C ASP A 144 -5.29 -25.49 3.49
N LEU A 145 -5.05 -24.17 3.46
CA LEU A 145 -4.05 -23.54 2.59
C LEU A 145 -2.64 -23.87 3.08
N ASP A 146 -1.78 -24.32 2.17
CA ASP A 146 -0.37 -24.52 2.44
C ASP A 146 0.42 -23.23 2.19
N TRP A 147 0.57 -22.45 3.26
CA TRP A 147 1.33 -21.19 3.30
C TRP A 147 2.85 -21.39 3.21
N GLY A 148 3.38 -22.56 3.58
CA GLY A 148 4.82 -22.75 3.79
C GLY A 148 5.40 -21.69 4.74
N ASP A 149 6.45 -21.01 4.30
CA ASP A 149 7.14 -19.96 5.08
C ASP A 149 6.57 -18.53 4.83
N ILE A 150 5.46 -18.42 4.09
CA ILE A 150 4.82 -17.12 3.83
C ILE A 150 4.12 -16.63 5.11
N VAL A 151 4.42 -15.40 5.52
CA VAL A 151 3.75 -14.77 6.65
C VAL A 151 2.48 -14.07 6.17
N TYR A 152 1.33 -14.63 6.52
CA TYR A 152 0.03 -14.00 6.28
C TYR A 152 -0.36 -13.08 7.45
N LEU A 153 -0.78 -11.85 7.14
CA LEU A 153 -1.25 -10.88 8.12
C LEU A 153 -2.71 -10.48 7.86
N GLN A 154 -3.49 -10.42 8.94
CA GLN A 154 -4.86 -9.90 8.95
C GLN A 154 -5.07 -9.12 10.24
N SER A 155 -5.03 -7.79 10.15
CA SER A 155 -5.06 -6.88 11.31
C SER A 155 -4.05 -7.27 12.41
N SER A 156 -2.85 -7.65 11.99
CA SER A 156 -1.83 -8.22 12.87
C SER A 156 -0.43 -7.77 12.45
N VAL A 157 0.55 -8.08 13.31
CA VAL A 157 1.93 -7.61 13.20
C VAL A 157 2.85 -8.80 13.15
N THR A 158 3.91 -8.70 12.35
CA THR A 158 5.08 -9.57 12.45
C THR A 158 6.34 -8.73 12.64
N THR A 159 7.40 -9.35 13.15
CA THR A 159 8.73 -8.76 13.21
C THR A 159 9.72 -9.71 12.59
N LEU A 160 10.41 -9.26 11.54
CA LEU A 160 11.36 -10.06 10.78
C LEU A 160 12.80 -9.63 11.08
N GLN A 161 13.70 -10.61 11.15
CA GLN A 161 15.14 -10.38 11.20
C GLN A 161 15.72 -10.55 9.79
N ILE A 162 16.12 -9.45 9.16
CA ILE A 162 16.61 -9.44 7.78
C ILE A 162 18.12 -9.22 7.80
N GLU A 163 18.85 -10.11 7.13
CA GLU A 163 20.29 -9.96 6.91
C GLU A 163 20.51 -9.02 5.72
N ALA A 164 21.11 -7.85 5.97
CA ALA A 164 21.49 -6.88 4.97
C ALA A 164 23.03 -6.88 4.79
N GLY A 165 23.47 -6.76 3.53
CA GLY A 165 24.88 -6.81 3.14
C GLY A 165 25.13 -7.97 2.18
N SER A 166 25.33 -7.66 0.89
CA SER A 166 25.44 -8.63 -0.20
C SER A 166 26.87 -8.83 -0.72
N ASP A 167 27.85 -8.09 -0.19
CA ASP A 167 29.24 -8.21 -0.63
C ASP A 167 30.01 -9.19 0.26
N GLU A 168 30.72 -10.14 -0.36
CA GLU A 168 31.58 -11.16 0.29
C GLU A 168 32.65 -10.58 1.25
N LYS A 169 32.86 -9.26 1.20
CA LYS A 169 33.85 -8.52 1.99
C LYS A 169 33.26 -7.83 3.22
N GLU A 170 31.94 -7.86 3.42
CA GLU A 170 31.26 -7.16 4.51
C GLU A 170 30.68 -8.14 5.53
N VAL A 171 30.67 -7.74 6.80
CA VAL A 171 30.02 -8.50 7.88
C VAL A 171 28.51 -8.32 7.74
N PRO A 172 27.71 -9.39 7.53
CA PRO A 172 26.26 -9.28 7.43
C PRO A 172 25.68 -8.61 8.67
N GLN A 173 24.81 -7.62 8.47
CA GLN A 173 24.08 -6.96 9.56
C GLN A 173 22.65 -7.45 9.59
N THR A 174 22.22 -7.97 10.74
CA THR A 174 20.81 -8.30 10.96
C THR A 174 20.04 -7.05 11.40
N ARG A 175 18.95 -6.75 10.70
CA ARG A 175 18.02 -5.64 11.00
C ARG A 175 16.65 -6.22 11.36
N SER A 176 16.01 -5.61 12.36
CA SER A 176 14.68 -6.01 12.82
C SER A 176 13.63 -5.08 12.21
N LEU A 177 12.69 -5.62 11.42
CA LEU A 177 11.60 -4.84 10.80
C LEU A 177 10.24 -5.27 11.33
N LYS A 178 9.47 -4.31 11.86
CA LYS A 178 8.08 -4.50 12.29
C LYS A 178 7.11 -4.14 11.17
N ILE A 179 6.28 -5.10 10.77
CA ILE A 179 5.34 -4.99 9.67
C ILE A 179 3.92 -5.19 10.20
N TYR A 180 3.05 -4.21 10.03
CA TYR A 180 1.61 -4.34 10.29
C TYR A 180 0.88 -4.60 8.98
N GLY A 181 -0.01 -5.60 8.97
CA GLY A 181 -0.76 -6.01 7.78
C GLY A 181 -2.28 -5.97 7.98
N ASN A 182 -3.02 -5.39 7.03
CA ASN A 182 -4.48 -5.30 7.09
C ASN A 182 -5.16 -5.34 5.70
N PRO A 183 -6.07 -6.31 5.46
CA PRO A 183 -6.73 -6.48 4.17
C PRO A 183 -7.95 -5.57 3.94
N GLY A 184 -8.37 -4.84 4.98
CA GLY A 184 -9.61 -4.08 5.01
C GLY A 184 -9.66 -2.97 3.95
N THR A 185 -10.75 -2.93 3.19
CA THR A 185 -10.86 -2.10 1.97
C THR A 185 -12.17 -1.34 1.93
N VAL A 186 -12.11 -0.02 1.77
CA VAL A 186 -13.33 0.80 1.63
C VAL A 186 -13.79 0.84 0.18
N ARG A 187 -15.11 0.95 -0.03
CA ARG A 187 -15.72 1.19 -1.36
C ARG A 187 -15.47 0.08 -2.40
N CYS A 188 -15.21 -1.16 -1.98
CA CYS A 188 -15.00 -2.28 -2.91
C CYS A 188 -16.27 -3.06 -3.27
N GLY A 189 -17.41 -2.86 -2.59
CA GLY A 189 -18.68 -3.55 -2.92
C GLY A 189 -18.93 -4.82 -2.08
N PRO A 190 -19.75 -5.79 -2.54
CA PRO A 190 -20.10 -7.00 -1.80
C PRO A 190 -19.03 -8.09 -1.96
N PHE A 191 -17.82 -7.76 -1.52
CA PHE A 191 -16.63 -8.59 -1.60
C PHE A 191 -15.99 -8.75 -0.21
N GLY A 192 -15.09 -9.71 -0.05
CA GLY A 192 -14.36 -9.92 1.19
C GLY A 192 -13.67 -8.65 1.69
N PHE A 193 -13.48 -8.55 3.00
CA PHE A 193 -12.79 -7.46 3.69
C PHE A 193 -13.34 -6.05 3.41
N SER A 194 -14.56 -5.94 2.88
CA SER A 194 -15.20 -4.67 2.61
C SER A 194 -15.52 -3.92 3.91
N ILE A 195 -15.08 -2.66 3.97
CA ILE A 195 -15.35 -1.74 5.08
C ILE A 195 -16.31 -0.67 4.58
N GLU A 196 -17.47 -0.58 5.23
CA GLU A 196 -18.38 0.53 4.99
C GLU A 196 -17.75 1.86 5.41
N PRO A 197 -17.76 2.90 4.56
CA PRO A 197 -17.14 4.19 4.87
C PRO A 197 -17.58 4.81 6.21
N GLU A 198 -18.81 4.55 6.64
CA GLU A 198 -19.41 5.06 7.87
C GLU A 198 -18.81 4.43 9.14
N VAL A 199 -18.30 3.20 9.04
CA VAL A 199 -17.68 2.48 10.17
C VAL A 199 -16.15 2.45 10.09
N ALA A 200 -15.57 2.95 9.00
CA ALA A 200 -14.13 2.97 8.78
C ALA A 200 -13.35 3.62 9.94
N LYS A 201 -13.92 4.63 10.61
CA LYS A 201 -13.32 5.24 11.79
C LYS A 201 -13.07 4.20 12.89
N TYR A 202 -14.10 3.46 13.29
CA TYR A 202 -14.00 2.45 14.35
C TYR A 202 -13.16 1.24 13.92
N TYR A 203 -13.12 0.96 12.61
CA TYR A 203 -12.25 -0.08 12.08
C TYR A 203 -10.77 0.29 12.24
N TRP A 204 -10.38 1.56 12.05
CA TRP A 204 -8.98 1.95 12.00
C TRP A 204 -8.44 2.55 13.31
N GLU A 205 -9.30 3.09 14.18
CA GLU A 205 -8.91 3.79 15.41
C GLU A 205 -7.93 2.98 16.27
N ASP A 206 -6.74 3.56 16.49
CA ASP A 206 -5.63 3.02 17.29
C ASP A 206 -5.18 1.60 16.91
N ARG A 207 -5.46 1.19 15.66
CA ARG A 207 -5.22 -0.20 15.25
C ARG A 207 -3.77 -0.46 14.85
N ILE A 208 -3.07 0.54 14.31
CA ILE A 208 -1.68 0.38 13.86
C ILE A 208 -0.71 0.72 15.01
N PRO A 209 0.21 -0.16 15.43
CA PRO A 209 1.18 0.16 16.47
C PRO A 209 2.08 1.35 16.08
N ALA A 210 2.37 2.23 17.04
CA ALA A 210 3.14 3.46 16.80
C ALA A 210 4.60 3.22 16.36
N ASP A 211 5.16 2.05 16.66
CA ASP A 211 6.53 1.68 16.30
C ASP A 211 6.63 0.84 15.01
N THR A 212 5.56 0.80 14.22
CA THR A 212 5.52 0.10 12.93
C THR A 212 6.51 0.72 11.92
N ASP A 213 7.33 -0.12 11.28
CA ASP A 213 8.27 0.29 10.23
C ASP A 213 7.59 0.26 8.85
N ILE A 214 6.75 -0.75 8.61
CA ILE A 214 6.05 -0.94 7.34
C ILE A 214 4.56 -1.17 7.62
N VAL A 215 3.71 -0.35 6.99
CA VAL A 215 2.27 -0.60 6.91
C VAL A 215 1.96 -1.25 5.57
N LEU A 216 1.39 -2.46 5.60
CA LEU A 216 0.92 -3.19 4.43
C LEU A 216 -0.60 -3.25 4.49
N CYS A 217 -1.29 -2.49 3.62
CA CYS A 217 -2.76 -2.43 3.60
C CYS A 217 -3.29 -2.61 2.19
N HIS A 218 -4.47 -3.19 1.99
CA HIS A 218 -5.02 -3.23 0.62
C HIS A 218 -5.62 -1.88 0.22
N SER A 219 -6.38 -1.24 1.11
CA SER A 219 -6.91 0.11 0.88
C SER A 219 -5.82 1.18 0.74
N PRO A 220 -5.93 2.09 -0.26
CA PRO A 220 -5.09 3.28 -0.32
C PRO A 220 -5.47 4.31 0.77
N PRO A 221 -4.52 5.13 1.24
CA PRO A 221 -4.82 6.30 2.06
C PRO A 221 -5.44 7.40 1.18
N ARG A 222 -6.43 8.12 1.71
CA ARG A 222 -7.17 9.12 0.93
C ARG A 222 -6.30 10.21 0.29
N TYR A 223 -6.58 10.52 -0.97
CA TYR A 223 -5.91 11.52 -1.81
C TYR A 223 -4.49 11.20 -2.30
N HIS A 224 -3.97 10.01 -1.99
CA HIS A 224 -2.61 9.62 -2.37
C HIS A 224 -2.61 8.30 -3.13
N LEU A 225 -2.35 8.40 -4.43
CA LEU A 225 -2.31 7.25 -5.34
C LEU A 225 -3.59 6.39 -5.26
N ASP A 226 -4.73 7.02 -4.99
CA ASP A 226 -5.93 6.33 -4.52
C ASP A 226 -7.03 6.22 -5.57
N ASN A 227 -6.93 6.92 -6.70
CA ASN A 227 -7.94 6.97 -7.75
C ASN A 227 -9.39 7.16 -7.21
N GLY A 228 -9.56 7.87 -6.09
CA GLY A 228 -10.84 8.08 -5.43
C GLY A 228 -11.33 6.96 -4.49
N TYR A 229 -10.59 5.85 -4.36
CA TYR A 229 -10.87 4.73 -3.47
C TYR A 229 -10.26 4.88 -2.08
N GLY A 230 -9.58 5.99 -1.78
CA GLY A 230 -8.82 6.10 -0.54
C GLY A 230 -9.67 6.31 0.73
N CYS A 231 -9.19 5.69 1.80
CA CYS A 231 -9.80 5.70 3.13
C CYS A 231 -9.31 6.89 3.98
N SER A 232 -10.25 7.71 4.47
CA SER A 232 -9.92 8.86 5.33
C SER A 232 -9.36 8.43 6.69
N SER A 233 -9.94 7.41 7.31
CA SER A 233 -9.53 6.94 8.64
C SER A 233 -8.15 6.27 8.59
N LEU A 234 -7.83 5.59 7.49
CA LEU A 234 -6.47 5.10 7.26
C LEU A 234 -5.48 6.25 7.13
N LEU A 235 -5.82 7.32 6.39
CA LEU A 235 -4.95 8.50 6.30
C LEU A 235 -4.68 9.13 7.69
N GLU A 236 -5.70 9.19 8.56
CA GLU A 236 -5.55 9.67 9.95
C GLU A 236 -4.57 8.80 10.74
N GLU A 237 -4.65 7.47 10.62
CA GLU A 237 -3.71 6.54 11.24
C GLU A 237 -2.27 6.72 10.73
N ILE A 238 -2.08 6.99 9.43
CA ILE A 238 -0.75 7.26 8.87
C ILE A 238 -0.18 8.58 9.42
N TRP A 239 -0.99 9.61 9.64
CA TRP A 239 -0.56 10.83 10.34
C TRP A 239 -0.15 10.60 11.79
N ARG A 240 -0.80 9.63 12.46
CA ARG A 240 -0.53 9.24 13.86
C ARG A 240 0.75 8.41 13.96
N VAL A 241 0.88 7.36 13.16
CA VAL A 241 1.97 6.37 13.23
C VAL A 241 3.23 6.85 12.50
N ARG A 242 3.07 7.52 11.36
CA ARG A 242 4.16 8.03 10.52
C ARG A 242 5.19 6.94 10.13
N PRO A 243 4.74 5.80 9.59
CA PRO A 243 5.64 4.71 9.20
C PRO A 243 6.60 5.18 8.10
N PRO A 244 7.87 4.75 8.08
CA PRO A 244 8.77 5.02 6.97
C PRO A 244 8.23 4.57 5.60
N LEU A 245 7.57 3.42 5.54
CA LEU A 245 7.04 2.82 4.31
C LEU A 245 5.58 2.39 4.51
N MET A 246 4.75 2.69 3.52
CA MET A 246 3.42 2.12 3.38
C MET A 246 3.26 1.54 1.97
N VAL A 247 2.89 0.26 1.90
CA VAL A 247 2.62 -0.47 0.65
C VAL A 247 1.14 -0.82 0.60
N PHE A 248 0.52 -0.56 -0.54
CA PHE A 248 -0.91 -0.81 -0.75
C PHE A 248 -1.26 -1.12 -2.19
N GLY A 249 -2.53 -1.38 -2.49
CA GLY A 249 -3.01 -1.76 -3.80
C GLY A 249 -4.36 -1.14 -4.14
N HIS A 250 -5.25 -1.93 -4.76
CA HIS A 250 -6.65 -1.66 -5.08
C HIS A 250 -6.88 -0.59 -6.18
N ALA A 251 -6.13 0.51 -6.14
CA ALA A 251 -6.26 1.61 -7.07
C ALA A 251 -5.35 1.45 -8.30
N HIS A 252 -5.61 0.46 -9.16
CA HIS A 252 -4.77 0.12 -10.33
C HIS A 252 -4.40 1.31 -11.24
N ALA A 253 -5.32 2.28 -11.40
CA ALA A 253 -5.12 3.41 -12.30
C ALA A 253 -4.06 4.40 -11.81
N ASP A 254 -3.85 4.46 -10.49
CA ASP A 254 -2.91 5.36 -9.82
C ASP A 254 -1.74 4.59 -9.16
N HIS A 255 -1.38 3.42 -9.71
CA HIS A 255 -0.18 2.69 -9.27
C HIS A 255 1.07 3.58 -9.39
N GLY A 256 2.04 3.35 -8.51
CA GLY A 256 3.26 4.16 -8.47
C GLY A 256 3.75 4.44 -7.06
N GLU A 257 4.56 5.50 -6.97
CA GLU A 257 5.19 5.92 -5.72
C GLU A 257 4.92 7.39 -5.41
N GLY A 258 4.85 7.70 -4.13
CA GLY A 258 4.65 9.05 -3.62
C GLY A 258 5.36 9.25 -2.29
N ILE A 259 5.59 10.52 -1.93
CA ILE A 259 6.11 10.87 -0.60
C ILE A 259 5.07 11.73 0.09
N MET A 260 4.58 11.26 1.22
CA MET A 260 3.69 12.00 2.10
C MET A 260 4.53 12.59 3.23
N LYS A 261 4.72 13.91 3.24
CA LYS A 261 5.51 14.59 4.27
C LYS A 261 4.60 14.98 5.42
N PHE A 262 5.08 14.91 6.66
CA PHE A 262 4.31 15.37 7.81
C PHE A 262 4.53 16.86 8.07
N ASP A 263 4.16 17.69 7.10
CA ASP A 263 4.33 19.14 7.13
C ASP A 263 3.04 19.92 6.82
N ALA A 264 3.13 21.25 6.92
CA ALA A 264 1.99 22.12 6.68
C ALA A 264 1.52 22.12 5.22
N VAL A 265 2.40 21.87 4.24
CA VAL A 265 2.00 21.78 2.83
C VAL A 265 1.11 20.57 2.64
N GLN A 266 1.51 19.42 3.19
CA GLN A 266 0.72 18.20 3.20
C GLN A 266 -0.65 18.41 3.86
N TYR A 267 -0.64 18.91 5.09
CA TYR A 267 -1.87 19.14 5.86
C TYR A 267 -2.87 20.02 5.11
N TRP A 268 -2.42 21.15 4.57
CA TRP A 268 -3.31 22.06 3.85
C TRP A 268 -3.74 21.51 2.49
N TYR A 269 -2.90 20.73 1.81
CA TYR A 269 -3.29 20.03 0.59
C TYR A 269 -4.48 19.10 0.86
N GLU A 270 -4.37 18.21 1.84
CA GLU A 270 -5.43 17.27 2.19
C GLU A 270 -6.70 17.98 2.69
N LYS A 271 -6.53 19.11 3.39
CA LYS A 271 -7.67 19.95 3.82
C LYS A 271 -8.41 20.57 2.64
N VAL A 272 -7.71 21.04 1.60
CA VAL A 272 -8.34 21.51 0.36
C VAL A 272 -9.00 20.35 -0.38
N MET A 273 -8.34 19.20 -0.50
CA MET A 273 -8.90 18.04 -1.17
C MET A 273 -10.20 17.57 -0.50
N THR A 274 -10.27 17.64 0.82
CA THR A 274 -11.48 17.34 1.59
C THR A 274 -12.56 18.41 1.41
N SER A 275 -12.26 19.66 1.76
CA SER A 275 -13.28 20.71 1.88
C SER A 275 -13.63 21.42 0.56
N GLY A 276 -12.71 21.47 -0.40
CA GLY A 276 -12.79 22.37 -1.56
C GLY A 276 -12.68 23.86 -1.20
N SER A 277 -12.24 24.20 0.02
CA SER A 277 -12.23 25.58 0.52
C SER A 277 -11.14 26.45 -0.11
N TRP A 278 -11.53 27.62 -0.61
CA TRP A 278 -10.61 28.66 -1.08
C TRP A 278 -9.72 29.23 0.02
N ALA A 279 -10.20 29.28 1.27
CA ALA A 279 -9.39 29.72 2.40
C ALA A 279 -8.27 28.71 2.70
N SER A 280 -8.56 27.41 2.67
CA SER A 280 -7.53 26.37 2.79
C SER A 280 -6.55 26.41 1.61
N LEU A 281 -7.00 26.77 0.41
CA LEU A 281 -6.13 26.93 -0.76
C LEU A 281 -5.17 28.13 -0.59
N ALA A 282 -5.65 29.24 -0.02
CA ALA A 282 -4.78 30.36 0.30
C ALA A 282 -3.69 29.94 1.30
N MET A 283 -4.05 29.19 2.35
CA MET A 283 -3.08 28.65 3.31
C MET A 283 -2.08 27.70 2.64
N LEU A 284 -2.54 26.78 1.79
CA LEU A 284 -1.65 25.92 1.00
C LEU A 284 -0.65 26.75 0.19
N THR A 285 -1.13 27.77 -0.51
CA THR A 285 -0.29 28.65 -1.34
C THR A 285 0.80 29.34 -0.50
N ILE A 286 0.44 29.90 0.66
CA ILE A 286 1.39 30.52 1.59
C ILE A 286 2.45 29.50 2.03
N HIS A 287 2.04 28.31 2.45
CA HIS A 287 2.98 27.30 2.92
C HIS A 287 3.87 26.73 1.80
N VAL A 288 3.40 26.64 0.56
CA VAL A 288 4.23 26.28 -0.60
C VAL A 288 5.29 27.34 -0.86
N ILE A 289 4.94 28.63 -0.79
CA ILE A 289 5.90 29.75 -0.95
C ILE A 289 6.95 29.72 0.17
N LEU A 290 6.51 29.57 1.43
CA LEU A 290 7.41 29.48 2.58
C LEU A 290 8.35 28.26 2.49
N SER A 291 7.82 27.11 2.07
CA SER A 291 8.61 25.88 1.87
C SER A 291 9.67 26.07 0.79
N ARG A 292 9.30 26.71 -0.34
CA ARG A 292 10.24 27.06 -1.42
C ARG A 292 11.34 28.01 -0.95
N ALA A 293 10.99 29.05 -0.19
CA ALA A 293 11.95 30.01 0.34
C ALA A 293 12.95 29.34 1.30
N ARG A 294 12.49 28.43 2.17
CA ARG A 294 13.35 27.64 3.06
C ARG A 294 14.23 26.65 2.28
N GLY A 295 13.69 26.04 1.23
CA GLY A 295 14.39 25.08 0.38
C GLY A 295 15.61 25.64 -0.36
N LEU A 296 15.66 26.96 -0.61
CA LEU A 296 16.84 27.63 -1.19
C LEU A 296 18.09 27.53 -0.30
N PHE A 297 17.90 27.31 1.00
CA PHE A 297 18.98 27.25 2.00
C PHE A 297 19.09 25.88 2.69
N ALA A 298 18.23 24.92 2.34
CA ALA A 298 18.18 23.61 2.99
C ALA A 298 19.23 22.65 2.39
N SER A 299 19.94 21.92 3.24
CA SER A 299 20.83 20.84 2.80
C SER A 299 20.02 19.69 2.18
N ARG A 300 20.49 19.10 1.08
CA ARG A 300 19.86 17.96 0.38
C ARG A 300 20.05 16.62 1.12
N ARG A 301 19.77 16.58 2.43
CA ARG A 301 19.84 15.35 3.23
C ARG A 301 18.49 14.61 3.15
N PRO A 302 18.50 13.27 3.24
CA PRO A 302 17.28 12.48 3.42
C PRO A 302 16.47 12.97 4.63
N LEU A 303 15.15 12.80 4.56
CA LEU A 303 14.27 13.11 5.69
C LEU A 303 14.43 12.06 6.78
N PRO A 304 14.63 12.47 8.06
CA PRO A 304 14.61 11.56 9.20
C PRO A 304 13.30 10.77 9.33
N ARG A 305 13.36 9.64 10.03
CA ARG A 305 12.19 8.83 10.42
C ARG A 305 11.10 9.70 11.06
N GLY A 306 9.85 9.43 10.69
CA GLY A 306 8.68 10.16 11.20
C GLY A 306 8.45 11.55 10.58
N GLN A 307 9.25 11.96 9.59
CA GLN A 307 9.02 13.20 8.83
C GLN A 307 8.34 12.99 7.47
N ALA A 308 8.40 11.77 6.93
CA ALA A 308 7.64 11.39 5.75
C ALA A 308 7.39 9.88 5.72
N THR A 309 6.39 9.48 4.95
CA THR A 309 6.12 8.11 4.55
C THR A 309 6.34 7.98 3.05
N HIS A 310 7.09 6.96 2.65
CA HIS A 310 7.12 6.49 1.26
C HIS A 310 5.88 5.67 1.01
N LEU A 311 5.03 6.16 0.11
CA LEU A 311 3.80 5.51 -0.31
C LEU A 311 4.08 4.73 -1.59
N VAL A 312 3.72 3.45 -1.61
CA VAL A 312 3.80 2.61 -2.80
C VAL A 312 2.45 1.96 -3.04
N ASN A 313 1.75 2.44 -4.07
CA ASN A 313 0.60 1.74 -4.61
C ASN A 313 1.12 0.67 -5.57
N ALA A 314 1.32 -0.54 -5.05
CA ALA A 314 1.87 -1.72 -5.68
C ALA A 314 0.86 -2.46 -6.61
N ALA A 315 -0.32 -1.90 -6.88
CA ALA A 315 -1.35 -2.53 -7.72
C ALA A 315 -0.85 -2.80 -9.15
N MET A 316 -0.90 -4.06 -9.56
CA MET A 316 -0.57 -4.46 -10.92
C MET A 316 -1.74 -4.17 -11.86
N LYS A 317 -1.46 -3.62 -13.05
CA LYS A 317 -2.47 -3.53 -14.11
C LYS A 317 -2.48 -4.84 -14.90
N SER A 318 -3.66 -5.42 -15.15
CA SER A 318 -3.80 -6.64 -15.97
C SER A 318 -3.00 -6.50 -17.29
N GLY A 319 -2.05 -7.42 -17.50
CA GLY A 319 -1.14 -7.44 -18.65
C GLY A 319 0.19 -6.69 -18.51
N ASN A 320 0.46 -6.03 -17.37
CA ASN A 320 1.73 -5.33 -17.12
C ASN A 320 2.54 -6.00 -16.00
N THR A 321 3.85 -6.15 -16.20
CA THR A 321 4.83 -6.62 -15.19
C THR A 321 5.30 -5.48 -14.30
N TRP A 322 4.37 -4.74 -13.71
CA TRP A 322 4.72 -3.60 -12.86
C TRP A 322 4.94 -4.04 -11.41
N PHE A 323 6.07 -3.64 -10.83
CA PHE A 323 6.46 -3.89 -9.44
C PHE A 323 7.41 -2.78 -8.99
N ASN A 324 7.55 -2.59 -7.68
CA ASN A 324 8.55 -1.67 -7.11
C ASN A 324 9.66 -2.45 -6.41
N VAL A 325 10.89 -1.99 -6.58
CA VAL A 325 12.03 -2.40 -5.75
C VAL A 325 12.44 -1.19 -4.94
N ILE A 326 12.22 -1.25 -3.64
CA ILE A 326 12.54 -0.17 -2.70
C ILE A 326 13.78 -0.60 -1.93
N GLU A 327 14.79 0.27 -1.93
CA GLU A 327 15.92 0.12 -1.03
C GLU A 327 15.74 1.02 0.20
N VAL A 328 15.68 0.40 1.36
CA VAL A 328 15.42 1.07 2.63
C VAL A 328 16.56 0.85 3.61
N ASP A 329 16.81 1.88 4.41
CA ASP A 329 17.79 1.87 5.50
C ASP A 329 17.06 2.21 6.80
N PHE A 330 16.53 1.16 7.45
CA PHE A 330 15.80 1.22 8.73
C PHE A 330 16.77 1.18 9.92
#